data_AF-A0A499VHX9-F1
#
_entry.id   AF-A0A499VHX9-F1
#
_cell.length_a   1.000
_cell.length_b   1.000
_cell.length_c   1.000
_cell.angle_alpha   90.00
_cell.angle_beta   90.00
_cell.angle_gamma   90.00
#
_symmetry.space_group_name_H-M   'P 1'
#
loop_
_entity.id
_entity.type
_entity.pdbx_description
1 polymer ?
#
loop_
_entity_poly.entity_id
_entity_poly.type
_entity_poly.pdbx_seq_one_letter_code
_entity_poly.pdbx_strand_id
1 'polypeptide(L)'
;MTVTPQLPAVSREWHLASRPVGWPKPEDFALVEAEVQQPGEGQVLVRNKFVSVDPYMRGRMSAAKSYVAPFELNQPMQGGAVGEVVVSNAEGIEAGDHVLHFLGWREYAVVDAKQAVKVDPEAAPLSAYLGVLGMTGLTAYAGLLRTASFKEGDSVFVSGAAGAVGSQVGQIAKLKGASRVIGSAGSDDKVKLLVEEYGFDAAFNYKSGPVNEQLREAAPTASTCTSTTWAATTSKPPSASSTGTAGSPSAA
;
A
#
# COMPACT_ATOMS: atom_id res chain seq x y z
N MET A 1 -8.42 -5.70 -41.98
CA MET A 1 -7.58 -6.83 -41.54
C MET A 1 -7.00 -6.43 -40.19
N THR A 2 -7.59 -6.90 -39.11
CA THR A 2 -7.05 -6.72 -37.76
C THR A 2 -5.80 -7.59 -37.65
N VAL A 3 -4.63 -6.95 -37.57
CA VAL A 3 -3.38 -7.66 -37.28
C VAL A 3 -3.47 -8.09 -35.83
N THR A 4 -3.72 -9.37 -35.57
CA THR A 4 -3.58 -9.92 -34.22
C THR A 4 -2.13 -9.71 -33.80
N PRO A 5 -1.85 -8.94 -32.74
CA PRO A 5 -0.47 -8.72 -32.32
C PRO A 5 0.18 -10.07 -32.01
N GLN A 6 1.32 -10.34 -32.64
CA GLN A 6 2.05 -11.57 -32.42
C GLN A 6 2.59 -11.56 -30.98
N LEU A 7 2.09 -12.48 -30.15
CA LEU A 7 2.57 -12.64 -28.78
C LEU A 7 4.02 -13.15 -28.79
N PRO A 8 4.87 -12.67 -27.87
CA PRO A 8 6.21 -13.23 -27.73
C PRO A 8 6.11 -14.67 -27.18
N ALA A 9 7.00 -15.55 -27.61
CA ALA A 9 7.04 -16.94 -27.12
C ALA A 9 7.41 -17.01 -25.63
N VAL A 10 8.29 -16.10 -25.19
CA VAL A 10 8.76 -16.00 -23.80
C VAL A 10 8.62 -14.58 -23.27
N SER A 11 8.48 -14.45 -21.97
CA SER A 11 8.44 -13.18 -21.25
C SER A 11 9.15 -13.30 -19.91
N ARG A 12 9.33 -12.18 -19.20
CA ARG A 12 10.11 -12.14 -17.96
C ARG A 12 9.23 -12.10 -16.72
N GLU A 13 9.67 -12.79 -15.68
CA GLU A 13 9.01 -12.89 -14.38
C GLU A 13 10.03 -12.75 -13.26
N TRP A 14 9.64 -12.08 -12.18
CA TRP A 14 10.44 -12.00 -10.96
C TRP A 14 9.99 -13.07 -9.97
N HIS A 15 10.92 -13.94 -9.61
CA HIS A 15 10.71 -15.04 -8.68
C HIS A 15 11.40 -14.75 -7.35
N LEU A 16 10.83 -15.25 -6.25
CA LEU A 16 11.52 -15.25 -4.96
C LEU A 16 12.48 -16.44 -4.92
N ALA A 17 13.79 -16.20 -5.03
CA ALA A 17 14.80 -17.25 -5.07
C ALA A 17 15.18 -17.77 -3.67
N SER A 18 15.20 -16.88 -2.67
CA SER A 18 15.44 -17.23 -1.26
C SER A 18 14.59 -16.41 -0.30
N ARG A 19 14.47 -16.87 0.94
CA ARG A 19 13.76 -16.15 1.99
C ARG A 19 14.70 -15.17 2.69
N PRO A 20 14.46 -13.84 2.61
CA PRO A 20 15.35 -12.87 3.21
C PRO A 20 15.37 -12.91 4.73
N VAL A 21 16.58 -12.86 5.31
CA VAL A 21 16.81 -12.56 6.73
C VAL A 21 17.12 -11.07 6.86
N GLY A 22 16.28 -10.33 7.60
CA GLY A 22 16.38 -8.88 7.68
C GLY A 22 15.83 -8.18 6.42
N TRP A 23 16.58 -7.24 5.86
CA TRP A 23 16.18 -6.55 4.62
C TRP A 23 16.38 -7.46 3.39
N PRO A 24 15.42 -7.49 2.44
CA PRO A 24 15.63 -8.16 1.15
C PRO A 24 16.83 -7.61 0.41
N LYS A 25 17.55 -8.50 -0.25
CA LYS A 25 18.70 -8.18 -1.10
C LYS A 25 18.41 -8.57 -2.55
N PRO A 26 19.13 -8.01 -3.54
CA PRO A 26 18.95 -8.40 -4.93
C PRO A 26 19.06 -9.92 -5.16
N GLU A 27 19.97 -10.59 -4.44
CA GLU A 27 20.20 -12.04 -4.53
C GLU A 27 19.00 -12.89 -4.06
N ASP A 28 18.05 -12.30 -3.30
CA ASP A 28 16.83 -13.01 -2.89
C ASP A 28 15.83 -13.17 -4.04
N PHE A 29 16.08 -12.54 -5.19
CA PHE A 29 15.20 -12.52 -6.35
C PHE A 29 15.91 -13.01 -7.60
N ALA A 30 15.16 -13.66 -8.48
CA ALA A 30 15.63 -14.07 -9.80
C ALA A 30 14.70 -13.51 -10.88
N LEU A 31 15.29 -12.93 -11.93
CA LEU A 31 14.56 -12.62 -13.17
C LEU A 31 14.64 -13.86 -14.07
N VAL A 32 13.49 -14.45 -14.36
CA VAL A 32 13.34 -15.71 -15.09
C VAL A 32 12.61 -15.45 -16.39
N GLU A 33 13.05 -16.08 -17.48
CA GLU A 33 12.28 -16.16 -18.73
C GLU A 33 11.33 -17.36 -18.66
N ALA A 34 10.05 -17.12 -18.95
CA ALA A 34 8.99 -18.11 -18.93
C ALA A 34 8.13 -18.02 -20.21
N GLU A 35 7.59 -19.15 -20.65
CA GLU A 35 6.71 -19.21 -21.82
C GLU A 35 5.41 -18.42 -21.59
N VAL A 36 5.02 -17.60 -22.56
CA VAL A 36 3.73 -16.90 -22.51
C VAL A 36 2.59 -17.88 -22.76
N GLN A 37 1.89 -18.22 -21.69
CA GLN A 37 0.78 -19.16 -21.73
C GLN A 37 -0.44 -18.55 -22.44
N GLN A 38 -1.17 -19.38 -23.19
CA GLN A 38 -2.48 -19.01 -23.74
C GLN A 38 -3.55 -19.10 -22.65
N PRO A 39 -4.54 -18.19 -22.62
CA PRO A 39 -5.61 -18.26 -21.64
C PRO A 39 -6.57 -19.42 -21.97
N GLY A 40 -7.03 -20.14 -20.94
CA GLY A 40 -8.11 -21.11 -21.06
C GLY A 40 -9.51 -20.47 -21.10
N GLU A 41 -10.56 -21.29 -21.08
CA GLU A 41 -11.95 -20.81 -20.97
C GLU A 41 -12.14 -19.97 -19.69
N GLY A 42 -12.81 -18.80 -19.82
CA GLY A 42 -13.04 -17.89 -18.72
C GLY A 42 -11.81 -17.11 -18.25
N GLN A 43 -10.69 -17.21 -18.97
CA GLN A 43 -9.45 -16.51 -18.67
C GLN A 43 -9.11 -15.47 -19.74
N VAL A 44 -8.27 -14.52 -19.33
CA VAL A 44 -7.69 -13.50 -20.20
C VAL A 44 -6.16 -13.51 -20.06
N LEU A 45 -5.45 -13.20 -21.14
CA LEU A 45 -4.02 -12.92 -21.10
C LEU A 45 -3.82 -11.42 -21.03
N VAL A 46 -3.13 -10.96 -19.99
CA VAL A 46 -2.89 -9.55 -19.71
C VAL A 46 -1.40 -9.25 -19.87
N ARG A 47 -1.06 -8.19 -20.61
CA ARG A 47 0.28 -7.60 -20.62
C ARG A 47 0.34 -6.51 -19.54
N ASN A 48 1.08 -6.77 -18.47
CA ASN A 48 1.23 -5.84 -17.35
C ASN A 48 1.97 -4.58 -17.79
N LYS A 49 1.40 -3.40 -17.47
CA LYS A 49 2.01 -2.08 -17.73
C LYS A 49 2.60 -1.47 -16.47
N PHE A 50 1.92 -1.68 -15.34
CA PHE A 50 2.35 -1.19 -14.03
C PHE A 50 2.23 -2.29 -13.01
N VAL A 51 3.13 -2.29 -12.02
CA VAL A 51 3.09 -3.16 -10.86
C VAL A 51 3.23 -2.32 -9.59
N SER A 52 2.55 -2.74 -8.53
CA SER A 52 2.67 -2.12 -7.22
C SER A 52 3.80 -2.76 -6.42
N VAL A 53 4.48 -1.96 -5.62
CA VAL A 53 5.50 -2.39 -4.66
C VAL A 53 5.05 -1.95 -3.28
N ASP A 54 4.62 -2.90 -2.46
CA ASP A 54 3.92 -2.63 -1.22
C ASP A 54 4.63 -3.24 0.01
N PRO A 55 4.58 -2.58 1.19
CA PRO A 55 5.23 -3.09 2.40
C PRO A 55 4.78 -4.48 2.84
N TYR A 56 3.52 -4.87 2.59
CA TYR A 56 3.00 -6.19 2.98
C TYR A 56 3.75 -7.34 2.28
N MET A 57 4.35 -7.08 1.12
CA MET A 57 5.10 -8.07 0.36
C MET A 57 6.25 -8.64 1.17
N ARG A 58 6.90 -7.83 2.03
CA ARG A 58 7.97 -8.30 2.91
C ARG A 58 7.50 -9.39 3.87
N GLY A 59 6.28 -9.29 4.38
CA GLY A 59 5.69 -10.31 5.25
C GLY A 59 5.53 -11.65 4.52
N ARG A 60 5.12 -11.61 3.24
CA ARG A 60 4.94 -12.79 2.39
C ARG A 60 6.25 -13.47 1.98
N MET A 61 7.39 -12.78 2.03
CA MET A 61 8.69 -13.40 1.78
C MET A 61 9.13 -14.35 2.92
N SER A 62 8.54 -14.21 4.11
CA SER A 62 8.77 -15.12 5.25
C SER A 62 7.86 -16.35 5.19
N ALA A 63 8.32 -17.48 5.72
CA ALA A 63 7.49 -18.68 5.90
C ALA A 63 6.56 -18.60 7.14
N ALA A 64 6.61 -17.50 7.90
CA ALA A 64 5.78 -17.31 9.09
C ALA A 64 4.29 -17.25 8.73
N LYS A 65 3.43 -17.77 9.63
CA LYS A 65 1.98 -17.68 9.46
C LYS A 65 1.54 -16.21 9.38
N SER A 66 0.74 -15.90 8.37
CA SER A 66 0.15 -14.58 8.13
C SER A 66 -1.27 -14.75 7.57
N TYR A 67 -2.03 -13.65 7.48
CA TYR A 67 -3.36 -13.62 6.89
C TYR A 67 -3.35 -13.78 5.36
N VAL A 68 -2.19 -13.59 4.72
CA VAL A 68 -1.96 -13.88 3.29
C VAL A 68 -0.93 -15.00 3.18
N ALA A 69 -1.15 -15.91 2.24
CA ALA A 69 -0.21 -16.97 1.93
C ALA A 69 1.19 -16.39 1.59
N PRO A 70 2.27 -16.98 2.12
CA PRO A 70 3.63 -16.65 1.73
C PRO A 70 3.86 -16.79 0.22
N PHE A 71 4.86 -16.09 -0.29
CA PHE A 71 5.41 -16.41 -1.61
C PHE A 71 6.10 -17.77 -1.56
N GLU A 72 5.88 -18.53 -2.64
CA GLU A 72 6.59 -19.77 -2.92
C GLU A 72 7.96 -19.46 -3.50
N LEU A 73 8.95 -20.32 -3.20
CA LEU A 73 10.29 -20.17 -3.74
C LEU A 73 10.32 -20.61 -5.21
N ASN A 74 11.09 -19.91 -6.02
CA ASN A 74 11.26 -20.16 -7.46
C ASN A 74 9.92 -20.16 -8.21
N GLN A 75 9.00 -19.31 -7.75
CA GLN A 75 7.72 -19.05 -8.40
C GLN A 75 7.55 -17.54 -8.60
N PRO A 76 6.78 -17.12 -9.62
CA PRO A 76 6.48 -15.72 -9.85
C PRO A 76 5.84 -15.07 -8.63
N MET A 77 6.41 -13.95 -8.19
CA MET A 77 5.82 -13.16 -7.12
C MET A 77 4.45 -12.61 -7.54
N GLN A 78 3.58 -12.38 -6.56
CA GLN A 78 2.27 -11.78 -6.77
C GLN A 78 2.24 -10.37 -6.19
N GLY A 79 1.34 -9.54 -6.70
CA GLY A 79 1.16 -8.16 -6.30
C GLY A 79 0.17 -7.45 -7.22
N GLY A 80 -0.30 -6.26 -6.82
CA GLY A 80 -1.20 -5.47 -7.66
C GLY A 80 -0.56 -5.11 -8.99
N ALA A 81 -1.28 -5.27 -10.08
CA ALA A 81 -0.85 -4.87 -11.42
C ALA A 81 -2.02 -4.32 -12.23
N VAL A 82 -1.70 -3.38 -13.12
CA VAL A 82 -2.62 -2.89 -14.14
C VAL A 82 -2.00 -3.19 -15.50
N GLY A 83 -2.78 -3.80 -16.37
CA GLY A 83 -2.32 -4.23 -17.68
C GLY A 83 -3.41 -4.17 -18.74
N GLU A 84 -3.01 -4.41 -19.98
CA GLU A 84 -3.90 -4.48 -21.14
C GLU A 84 -4.17 -5.94 -21.49
N VAL A 85 -5.44 -6.27 -21.73
CA VAL A 85 -5.85 -7.59 -22.20
C VAL A 85 -5.42 -7.74 -23.65
N VAL A 86 -4.56 -8.71 -23.92
CA VAL A 86 -4.05 -9.00 -25.28
C VAL A 86 -4.76 -10.17 -25.95
N VAL A 87 -5.31 -11.10 -25.15
CA VAL A 87 -6.18 -12.20 -25.60
C VAL A 87 -7.27 -12.40 -24.54
N SER A 88 -8.51 -12.63 -24.97
CA SER A 88 -9.62 -12.96 -24.07
C SER A 88 -10.38 -14.17 -24.55
N ASN A 89 -10.59 -15.11 -23.62
CA ASN A 89 -11.50 -16.26 -23.75
C ASN A 89 -12.61 -16.17 -22.67
N ALA A 90 -12.95 -14.95 -22.23
CA ALA A 90 -13.91 -14.68 -21.19
C ALA A 90 -15.01 -13.72 -21.66
N GLU A 91 -16.22 -13.89 -21.15
CA GLU A 91 -17.33 -12.96 -21.39
C GLU A 91 -17.14 -11.66 -20.58
N GLY A 92 -17.43 -10.51 -21.18
CA GLY A 92 -17.42 -9.20 -20.52
C GLY A 92 -16.05 -8.52 -20.38
N ILE A 93 -14.96 -9.19 -20.78
CA ILE A 93 -13.62 -8.60 -20.90
C ILE A 93 -13.09 -8.92 -22.30
N GLU A 94 -12.68 -7.92 -23.06
CA GLU A 94 -12.25 -8.06 -24.44
C GLU A 94 -10.77 -7.68 -24.61
N ALA A 95 -10.15 -8.11 -25.70
CA ALA A 95 -8.82 -7.64 -26.05
C ALA A 95 -8.83 -6.11 -26.26
N GLY A 96 -7.84 -5.42 -25.69
CA GLY A 96 -7.74 -3.96 -25.65
C GLY A 96 -8.24 -3.34 -24.33
N ASP A 97 -9.05 -4.05 -23.54
CA ASP A 97 -9.46 -3.59 -22.21
C ASP A 97 -8.26 -3.45 -21.27
N HIS A 98 -8.33 -2.50 -20.33
CA HIS A 98 -7.39 -2.43 -19.20
C HIS A 98 -8.00 -3.04 -17.95
N VAL A 99 -7.21 -3.82 -17.22
CA VAL A 99 -7.66 -4.51 -16.01
C VAL A 99 -6.67 -4.37 -14.86
N LEU A 100 -7.21 -4.26 -13.65
CA LEU A 100 -6.53 -4.40 -12.37
C LEU A 100 -6.64 -5.85 -11.90
N HIS A 101 -5.53 -6.46 -11.49
CA HIS A 101 -5.47 -7.82 -10.93
C HIS A 101 -4.27 -7.99 -9.99
N PHE A 102 -4.09 -9.18 -9.41
CA PHE A 102 -3.08 -9.45 -8.38
C PHE A 102 -1.90 -10.34 -8.82
N LEU A 103 -1.81 -10.63 -10.13
CA LEU A 103 -0.73 -11.43 -10.72
C LEU A 103 0.35 -10.53 -11.32
N GLY A 104 0.87 -9.60 -10.50
CA GLY A 104 1.98 -8.73 -10.84
C GLY A 104 3.33 -9.44 -10.93
N TRP A 105 4.40 -8.64 -11.02
CA TRP A 105 5.80 -9.09 -11.04
C TRP A 105 6.15 -10.07 -12.18
N ARG A 106 5.40 -9.97 -13.28
CA ARG A 106 5.60 -10.64 -14.56
C ARG A 106 5.13 -9.73 -15.68
N GLU A 107 5.66 -9.91 -16.88
CA GLU A 107 5.24 -9.10 -18.04
C GLU A 107 3.88 -9.53 -18.60
N TYR A 108 3.61 -10.85 -18.61
CA TYR A 108 2.35 -11.42 -19.10
C TYR A 108 1.73 -12.31 -18.03
N ALA A 109 0.43 -12.18 -17.80
CA ALA A 109 -0.30 -12.96 -16.81
C ALA A 109 -1.57 -13.54 -17.43
N VAL A 110 -1.76 -14.85 -17.30
CA VAL A 110 -3.07 -15.47 -17.49
C VAL A 110 -3.88 -15.24 -16.22
N VAL A 111 -5.00 -14.55 -16.34
CA VAL A 111 -5.85 -14.12 -15.23
C VAL A 111 -7.24 -14.72 -15.42
N ASP A 112 -7.79 -15.31 -14.36
CA ASP A 112 -9.23 -15.64 -14.32
C ASP A 112 -10.02 -14.33 -14.38
N ALA A 113 -10.94 -14.19 -15.34
CA ALA A 113 -11.69 -12.96 -15.54
C ALA A 113 -12.46 -12.51 -14.27
N LYS A 114 -12.84 -13.44 -13.39
CA LYS A 114 -13.50 -13.15 -12.11
C LYS A 114 -12.58 -12.48 -11.09
N GLN A 115 -11.27 -12.56 -11.29
CA GLN A 115 -10.25 -11.93 -10.46
C GLN A 115 -9.69 -10.63 -11.08
N ALA A 116 -10.18 -10.26 -12.25
CA ALA A 116 -9.84 -9.03 -12.94
C ALA A 116 -10.95 -7.98 -12.74
N VAL A 117 -10.56 -6.72 -12.58
CA VAL A 117 -11.47 -5.59 -12.53
C VAL A 117 -11.14 -4.66 -13.69
N LYS A 118 -12.10 -4.41 -14.60
CA LYS A 118 -11.91 -3.43 -15.68
C LYS A 118 -11.66 -2.04 -15.10
N VAL A 119 -10.69 -1.34 -15.67
CA VAL A 119 -10.33 0.04 -15.32
C VAL A 119 -10.36 0.91 -16.58
N ASP A 120 -10.61 2.20 -16.40
CA ASP A 120 -10.81 3.14 -17.50
C ASP A 120 -9.60 4.08 -17.63
N PRO A 121 -8.78 3.95 -18.69
CA PRO A 121 -7.63 4.84 -18.90
C PRO A 121 -8.01 6.30 -19.16
N GLU A 122 -9.26 6.59 -19.57
CA GLU A 122 -9.73 7.95 -19.83
C GLU A 122 -10.22 8.64 -18.54
N ALA A 123 -10.68 7.87 -17.55
CA ALA A 123 -11.10 8.39 -16.27
C ALA A 123 -9.91 8.81 -15.38
N ALA A 124 -8.80 8.09 -15.45
CA ALA A 124 -7.56 8.40 -14.72
C ALA A 124 -6.34 7.67 -15.32
N PRO A 125 -5.11 8.17 -15.08
CA PRO A 125 -3.90 7.44 -15.44
C PRO A 125 -3.91 6.01 -14.86
N LEU A 126 -3.57 5.01 -15.67
CA LEU A 126 -3.63 3.59 -15.27
C LEU A 126 -2.91 3.28 -13.95
N SER A 127 -1.76 3.93 -13.69
CA SER A 127 -1.02 3.74 -12.43
C SER A 127 -1.79 4.21 -11.19
N ALA A 128 -2.76 5.13 -11.32
CA ALA A 128 -3.57 5.61 -10.21
C ALA A 128 -4.45 4.51 -9.60
N TYR A 129 -4.82 3.49 -10.38
CA TYR A 129 -5.58 2.32 -9.93
C TYR A 129 -4.77 1.36 -9.03
N LEU A 130 -3.45 1.56 -8.92
CA LEU A 130 -2.61 0.89 -7.91
C LEU A 130 -2.41 1.76 -6.65
N GLY A 131 -2.82 3.03 -6.73
CA GLY A 131 -2.65 4.04 -5.69
C GLY A 131 -3.99 4.50 -5.12
N VAL A 132 -4.30 5.78 -5.35
CA VAL A 132 -5.48 6.48 -4.82
C VAL A 132 -6.82 5.87 -5.26
N LEU A 133 -6.90 5.30 -6.46
CA LEU A 133 -8.08 4.57 -6.95
C LEU A 133 -8.01 3.07 -6.66
N GLY A 134 -6.96 2.62 -5.98
CA GLY A 134 -6.69 1.22 -5.67
C GLY A 134 -6.74 0.89 -4.19
N MET A 135 -6.06 -0.19 -3.82
CA MET A 135 -6.04 -0.72 -2.45
C MET A 135 -5.50 0.27 -1.42
N THR A 136 -4.50 1.09 -1.77
CA THR A 136 -3.92 2.04 -0.81
C THR A 136 -4.89 3.19 -0.51
N GLY A 137 -5.62 3.70 -1.51
CA GLY A 137 -6.67 4.69 -1.28
C GLY A 137 -7.90 4.14 -0.59
N LEU A 138 -8.34 2.93 -0.93
CA LEU A 138 -9.40 2.25 -0.20
C LEU A 138 -9.02 2.04 1.28
N THR A 139 -7.76 1.69 1.55
CA THR A 139 -7.22 1.54 2.91
C THR A 139 -7.26 2.86 3.67
N ALA A 140 -6.87 3.97 3.03
CA ALA A 140 -6.93 5.30 3.64
C ALA A 140 -8.39 5.68 3.98
N TYR A 141 -9.30 5.51 3.02
CA TYR A 141 -10.71 5.84 3.17
C TYR A 141 -11.40 4.99 4.25
N ALA A 142 -11.29 3.66 4.17
CA ALA A 142 -11.92 2.76 5.12
C ALA A 142 -11.27 2.87 6.51
N GLY A 143 -9.95 2.99 6.58
CA GLY A 143 -9.23 3.15 7.84
C GLY A 143 -9.71 4.40 8.59
N LEU A 144 -9.77 5.55 7.92
CA LEU A 144 -10.20 6.79 8.55
C LEU A 144 -11.70 6.81 8.89
N LEU A 145 -12.55 6.52 7.91
CA LEU A 145 -14.00 6.78 8.03
C LEU A 145 -14.78 5.61 8.65
N ARG A 146 -14.28 4.37 8.55
CA ARG A 146 -14.96 3.18 9.08
C ARG A 146 -14.30 2.68 10.35
N THR A 147 -13.01 2.40 10.31
CA THR A 147 -12.31 1.83 11.47
C THR A 147 -12.13 2.87 12.56
N ALA A 148 -11.59 4.04 12.19
CA ALA A 148 -11.31 5.10 13.14
C ALA A 148 -12.56 5.95 13.44
N SER A 149 -13.62 5.82 12.64
CA SER A 149 -14.92 6.49 12.82
C SER A 149 -14.79 8.01 12.97
N PHE A 150 -13.90 8.60 12.16
CA PHE A 150 -13.64 10.04 12.12
C PHE A 150 -14.93 10.86 11.96
N LYS A 151 -15.00 11.98 12.68
CA LYS A 151 -16.06 12.98 12.60
C LYS A 151 -15.50 14.34 12.23
N GLU A 152 -16.32 15.14 11.55
CA GLU A 152 -16.03 16.55 11.33
C GLU A 152 -15.68 17.23 12.67
N GLY A 153 -14.63 18.07 12.65
CA GLY A 153 -14.08 18.70 13.84
C GLY A 153 -13.05 17.86 14.61
N ASP A 154 -12.90 16.56 14.34
CA ASP A 154 -11.83 15.76 14.96
C ASP A 154 -10.45 16.26 14.53
N SER A 155 -9.47 16.10 15.42
CA SER A 155 -8.05 16.23 15.08
C SER A 155 -7.46 14.86 14.72
N VAL A 156 -6.68 14.80 13.63
CA VAL A 156 -6.11 13.55 13.11
C VAL A 156 -4.59 13.60 13.18
N PHE A 157 -4.00 12.57 13.77
CA PHE A 157 -2.56 12.31 13.63
C PHE A 157 -2.32 11.12 12.70
N VAL A 158 -1.41 11.29 11.76
CA VAL A 158 -1.03 10.28 10.76
C VAL A 158 0.46 9.96 10.89
N SER A 159 0.77 8.73 11.29
CA SER A 159 2.14 8.21 11.24
C SER A 159 2.52 7.87 9.80
N GLY A 160 3.78 8.04 9.39
CA GLY A 160 4.19 7.66 8.03
C GLY A 160 3.43 8.43 6.95
N ALA A 161 3.10 9.69 7.24
CA ALA A 161 2.11 10.48 6.51
C ALA A 161 2.52 10.78 5.07
N ALA A 162 3.80 10.75 4.73
CA ALA A 162 4.26 10.94 3.35
C ALA A 162 4.21 9.65 2.50
N GLY A 163 3.68 8.54 3.04
CA GLY A 163 3.49 7.29 2.29
C GLY A 163 2.20 7.27 1.47
N ALA A 164 2.05 6.25 0.62
CA ALA A 164 0.89 6.11 -0.27
C ALA A 164 -0.46 6.15 0.47
N VAL A 165 -0.59 5.47 1.61
CA VAL A 165 -1.82 5.50 2.43
C VAL A 165 -1.92 6.79 3.25
N GLY A 166 -0.86 7.13 3.98
CA GLY A 166 -0.87 8.24 4.94
C GLY A 166 -1.15 9.61 4.31
N SER A 167 -0.62 9.84 3.11
CA SER A 167 -0.80 11.11 2.39
C SER A 167 -2.26 11.32 2.00
N GLN A 168 -2.96 10.24 1.68
CA GLN A 168 -4.38 10.25 1.36
C GLN A 168 -5.25 10.37 2.61
N VAL A 169 -4.89 9.72 3.72
CA VAL A 169 -5.61 9.86 5.00
C VAL A 169 -5.70 11.34 5.41
N GLY A 170 -4.57 12.06 5.36
CA GLY A 170 -4.55 13.47 5.74
C GLY A 170 -5.42 14.34 4.83
N GLN A 171 -5.32 14.15 3.52
CA GLN A 171 -6.14 14.90 2.55
C GLN A 171 -7.63 14.60 2.70
N ILE A 172 -8.01 13.32 2.88
CA ILE A 172 -9.42 12.94 3.14
C ILE A 172 -9.90 13.58 4.45
N ALA A 173 -9.09 13.56 5.51
CA ALA A 173 -9.45 14.20 6.78
C ALA A 173 -9.70 15.71 6.60
N LYS A 174 -8.82 16.43 5.87
CA LYS A 174 -9.02 17.85 5.56
C LYS A 174 -10.32 18.08 4.79
N LEU A 175 -10.57 17.32 3.72
CA LEU A 175 -11.79 17.41 2.91
C LEU A 175 -13.07 17.10 3.69
N LYS A 176 -12.96 16.31 4.77
CA LYS A 176 -14.07 15.94 5.66
C LYS A 176 -14.19 16.85 6.88
N GLY A 177 -13.46 17.97 6.92
CA GLY A 177 -13.60 19.00 7.96
C GLY A 177 -12.85 18.68 9.25
N ALA A 178 -11.71 18.00 9.18
CA ALA A 178 -10.83 17.86 10.34
C ALA A 178 -10.43 19.25 10.87
N SER A 179 -10.50 19.43 12.19
CA SER A 179 -10.05 20.68 12.82
C SER A 179 -8.54 20.86 12.71
N ARG A 180 -7.81 19.74 12.66
CA ARG A 180 -6.36 19.71 12.50
C ARG A 180 -5.88 18.36 11.97
N VAL A 181 -4.90 18.37 11.07
CA VAL A 181 -4.23 17.17 10.55
C VAL A 181 -2.72 17.30 10.76
N ILE A 182 -2.15 16.38 11.53
CA ILE A 182 -0.74 16.35 11.90
C ILE A 182 -0.08 15.10 11.33
N GLY A 183 1.06 15.24 10.66
CA GLY A 183 1.78 14.14 10.05
C GLY A 183 3.16 13.89 10.66
N SER A 184 3.61 12.62 10.68
CA SER A 184 5.03 12.32 10.90
C SER A 184 5.66 11.66 9.68
N ALA A 185 6.88 12.06 9.35
CA ALA A 185 7.66 11.50 8.25
C ALA A 185 9.13 11.30 8.65
N GLY A 186 9.88 10.59 7.81
CA GLY A 186 11.26 10.15 8.13
C GLY A 186 12.37 11.00 7.50
N SER A 187 12.04 12.17 6.97
CA SER A 187 12.97 13.17 6.43
C SER A 187 12.29 14.55 6.36
N ASP A 188 13.09 15.62 6.39
CA ASP A 188 12.59 16.99 6.36
C ASP A 188 11.91 17.34 5.02
N ASP A 189 12.42 16.81 3.89
CA ASP A 189 11.77 16.97 2.58
C ASP A 189 10.33 16.41 2.58
N LYS A 190 10.11 15.29 3.26
CA LYS A 190 8.77 14.69 3.38
C LYS A 190 7.87 15.50 4.31
N VAL A 191 8.45 16.11 5.36
CA VAL A 191 7.72 17.03 6.24
C VAL A 191 7.26 18.26 5.46
N LYS A 192 8.16 18.85 4.66
CA LYS A 192 7.85 19.97 3.79
C LYS A 192 6.71 19.63 2.81
N LEU A 193 6.82 18.49 2.14
CA LEU A 193 5.79 17.99 1.21
C LEU A 193 4.41 17.87 1.87
N LEU A 194 4.36 17.39 3.12
CA LEU A 194 3.10 17.22 3.85
C LEU A 194 2.37 18.55 4.07
N VAL A 195 3.11 19.59 4.46
CA VAL A 195 2.52 20.89 4.80
C VAL A 195 2.24 21.71 3.53
N GLU A 196 3.22 21.80 2.62
CA GLU A 196 3.15 22.71 1.47
C GLU A 196 2.28 22.18 0.33
N GLU A 197 2.33 20.87 0.06
CA GLU A 197 1.62 20.28 -1.08
C GLU A 197 0.38 19.49 -0.65
N TYR A 198 0.45 18.72 0.43
CA TYR A 198 -0.66 17.85 0.87
C TYR A 198 -1.63 18.52 1.86
N GLY A 199 -1.34 19.75 2.28
CA GLY A 199 -2.25 20.56 3.10
C GLY A 199 -2.40 20.11 4.55
N PHE A 200 -1.40 19.43 5.11
CA PHE A 200 -1.34 19.13 6.54
C PHE A 200 -1.13 20.43 7.33
N ASP A 201 -1.77 20.55 8.50
CA ASP A 201 -1.64 21.74 9.35
C ASP A 201 -0.29 21.80 10.07
N ALA A 202 0.30 20.63 10.34
CA ALA A 202 1.65 20.50 10.86
C ALA A 202 2.24 19.13 10.47
N ALA A 203 3.56 19.06 10.36
CA ALA A 203 4.26 17.79 10.27
C ALA A 203 5.64 17.85 10.94
N PHE A 204 6.17 16.70 11.35
CA PHE A 204 7.48 16.62 11.97
C PHE A 204 8.27 15.38 11.53
N ASN A 205 9.60 15.49 11.63
CA ASN A 205 10.52 14.41 11.29
C ASN A 205 10.77 13.55 12.53
N TYR A 206 10.19 12.35 12.59
CA TYR A 206 10.29 11.49 13.77
C TYR A 206 11.73 11.04 14.09
N LYS A 207 12.71 11.28 13.20
CA LYS A 207 14.13 10.99 13.44
C LYS A 207 14.88 12.13 14.13
N SER A 208 14.30 13.33 14.18
CA SER A 208 14.94 14.53 14.71
C SER A 208 14.76 14.71 16.23
N GLY A 209 13.99 13.85 16.87
CA GLY A 209 13.77 13.89 18.32
C GLY A 209 12.67 12.94 18.80
N PRO A 210 12.28 13.00 20.08
CA PRO A 210 11.20 12.20 20.64
C PRO A 210 9.85 12.56 20.00
N VAL A 211 9.08 11.54 19.60
CA VAL A 211 7.78 11.73 18.91
C VAL A 211 6.73 12.38 19.82
N ASN A 212 6.74 12.05 21.11
CA ASN A 212 5.81 12.60 22.09
C ASN A 212 5.99 14.11 22.30
N GLU A 213 7.23 14.61 22.26
CA GLU A 213 7.52 16.03 22.40
C GLU A 213 7.11 16.79 21.14
N GLN A 214 7.53 16.31 19.97
CA GLN A 214 7.16 16.91 18.69
C GLN A 214 5.64 16.92 18.46
N LEU A 215 4.94 15.86 18.85
CA LEU A 215 3.49 15.81 18.73
C LEU A 215 2.81 16.81 19.67
N ARG A 216 3.32 17.01 20.89
CA ARG A 216 2.81 18.02 21.83
C ARG A 216 2.99 19.43 21.27
N GLU A 217 4.14 19.72 20.68
CA GLU A 217 4.43 20.99 20.02
C GLU A 217 3.53 21.22 18.80
N ALA A 218 3.27 20.17 18.02
CA ALA A 218 2.39 20.24 16.85
C ALA A 218 0.89 20.30 17.22
N ALA A 219 0.51 19.95 18.45
CA ALA A 219 -0.86 19.91 18.96
C ALA A 219 -1.06 20.68 20.31
N PRO A 220 -0.81 22.00 20.36
CA PRO A 220 -0.75 22.73 21.63
C PRO A 220 -2.10 22.99 22.33
N THR A 221 -3.25 22.78 21.68
CA THR A 221 -4.59 23.12 22.21
C THR A 221 -5.37 21.96 22.86
N ALA A 222 -4.69 20.91 23.32
CA ALA A 222 -5.33 19.68 23.83
C ALA A 222 -6.04 19.79 25.21
N SER A 223 -6.61 20.93 25.59
CA SER A 223 -7.55 21.01 26.73
C SER A 223 -8.98 20.60 26.37
N THR A 224 -9.28 20.34 25.09
CA THR A 224 -10.62 19.89 24.63
C THR A 224 -10.54 18.92 23.46
N CYS A 225 -9.73 17.85 23.56
CA CYS A 225 -9.70 16.80 22.55
C CYS A 225 -10.64 15.66 22.96
N THR A 226 -11.92 15.74 22.59
CA THR A 226 -12.90 14.66 22.89
C THR A 226 -12.76 13.43 21.98
N SER A 227 -11.86 13.43 20.99
CA SER A 227 -11.56 12.27 20.14
C SER A 227 -10.25 12.49 19.37
N THR A 228 -9.14 11.94 19.87
CA THR A 228 -7.94 11.73 19.03
C THR A 228 -8.13 10.42 18.29
N THR A 229 -8.46 10.50 17.01
CA THR A 229 -8.65 9.34 16.15
C THR A 229 -7.30 8.95 15.54
N TRP A 230 -6.70 7.87 16.05
CA TRP A 230 -5.39 7.39 15.62
C TRP A 230 -5.51 6.55 14.34
N ALA A 231 -5.04 7.09 13.21
CA ALA A 231 -4.91 6.33 11.97
C ALA A 231 -3.46 5.84 11.81
N ALA A 232 -3.14 4.69 12.40
CA ALA A 232 -1.86 4.01 12.14
C ALA A 232 -1.89 3.35 10.75
N THR A 233 -1.02 3.78 9.85
CA THR A 233 -0.87 3.16 8.52
C THR A 233 0.10 1.99 8.50
N THR A 234 0.66 1.58 9.65
CA THR A 234 1.55 0.42 9.76
C THR A 234 1.26 -0.38 11.02
N SER A 235 1.12 -1.70 10.87
CA SER A 235 0.95 -2.64 11.98
C SER A 235 2.25 -2.74 12.79
N LYS A 236 2.28 -1.99 13.91
CA LYS A 236 2.74 -2.37 15.26
C LYS A 236 3.35 -1.15 15.98
N PRO A 237 2.80 -0.72 17.13
CA PRO A 237 3.44 0.31 17.96
C PRO A 237 4.74 -0.24 18.58
N PRO A 238 5.77 0.61 18.81
CA PRO A 238 6.92 0.22 19.60
C PRO A 238 6.46 -0.07 21.04
N SER A 239 6.87 -1.22 21.57
CA SER A 239 6.61 -1.58 22.96
C SER A 239 7.36 -0.61 23.87
N ALA A 240 6.62 0.22 24.61
CA ALA A 240 7.17 0.95 25.74
C ALA A 240 7.48 -0.06 26.86
N SER A 241 8.75 -0.33 27.10
CA SER A 241 9.23 -1.01 28.29
C SER A 241 8.90 -0.14 29.51
N SER A 242 8.01 -0.60 30.38
CA SER A 242 7.77 0.04 31.67
C SER A 242 9.02 -0.10 32.55
N THR A 243 9.76 0.98 32.70
CA THR A 243 10.75 1.17 33.75
C THR A 243 10.04 1.10 35.10
N GLY A 244 10.47 0.17 35.94
CA GLY A 244 9.96 0.00 37.30
C GLY A 244 10.27 1.21 38.17
N THR A 245 9.29 1.59 38.99
CA THR A 245 9.47 2.46 40.15
C THR A 245 9.51 1.61 41.41
N ALA A 246 10.55 1.84 42.20
CA ALA A 246 10.89 1.19 43.45
C ALA A 246 10.14 1.76 44.67
N GLY A 247 9.92 0.90 45.68
CA GLY A 247 9.85 1.18 47.12
C GLY A 247 8.58 1.86 47.65
N SER A 248 8.02 1.57 48.83
CA SER A 248 8.40 0.82 50.05
C SER A 248 7.15 0.81 50.99
N PRO A 249 7.21 0.50 52.31
CA PRO A 249 7.44 -0.80 53.00
C PRO A 249 6.34 -1.15 54.06
N SER A 250 6.56 -2.25 54.82
CA SER A 250 6.02 -2.56 56.17
C SER A 250 4.57 -3.08 56.26
N ALA A 251 4.16 -4.04 57.10
CA ALA A 251 4.77 -5.04 58.00
C ALA A 251 3.64 -5.98 58.47
N ALA A 252 4.03 -7.12 59.06
CA ALA A 252 3.25 -8.18 59.71
C ALA A 252 2.57 -9.20 58.79
#